data_AF-A0A7S2R4L0-F1
#
_entry.id   AF-A0A7S2R4L0-F1
#
_cell.length_a   1.000
_cell.length_b   1.000
_cell.length_c   1.000
_cell.angle_alpha   90.00
_cell.angle_beta   90.00
_cell.angle_gamma   90.00
#
_symmetry.space_group_name_H-M   'P 1'
#
loop_
_entity.id
_entity.type
_entity.pdbx_description
1 polymer ?
#
loop_
_entity_poly.entity_id
_entity_poly.type
_entity_poly.pdbx_seq_one_letter_code
_entity_poly.pdbx_strand_id
1 'polypeptide(L)'
;MANAAISGTNSVVNKPPPRYGERHTLSPETELRLELSASTPATLTLLQGSAEVFGAELALDKPYNLRGNNKIAIFTWHGCVLDVELENDNKQLDISYTSDETVSNIAFVNTHAQLEALRDEAWNNNSNESENSSISINGPRVLLVGPADSGKSSLVRILLAYAVKLGRSPLLVDLDVSQNMLSVPGTITASPITSDACTPLSHASMGSSIDNSGTTPLVLFYGSTDPFSHPDLYRAQLTRLGQNIDARLEKDVEARASGVIINTGGWIEDVGYKILLHAAHALSVNVVLVMGHDRLYSMLTSHYGKLSTGDQKVKPPKVIKLPRSGGVVSRDASFRRTSRSLGIKKYFHGNLLSSPDGAVVNQYTPFLLEVPFSDLKLHKLSSVSLAASMLPVSAKQSTDPVQLLP
;
A
#
# COMPACT_ATOMS: atom_id res chain seq x y z
N MET A 1 43.42 1.33 -60.40
CA MET A 1 44.18 1.93 -59.27
C MET A 1 43.23 2.08 -58.10
N ALA A 2 43.69 1.70 -56.91
CA ALA A 2 42.90 1.23 -55.78
C ALA A 2 42.00 2.28 -55.12
N ASN A 3 40.76 1.89 -54.81
CA ASN A 3 39.93 2.51 -53.77
C ASN A 3 40.31 1.90 -52.43
N ALA A 4 41.00 2.67 -51.58
CA ALA A 4 41.25 2.32 -50.20
C ALA A 4 40.06 2.77 -49.34
N ALA A 5 39.36 1.80 -48.75
CA ALA A 5 38.38 2.01 -47.71
C ALA A 5 39.05 2.54 -46.44
N ILE A 6 38.52 3.61 -45.85
CA ILE A 6 38.80 3.98 -44.46
C ILE A 6 37.59 3.53 -43.65
N SER A 7 37.66 2.30 -43.14
CA SER A 7 36.81 1.83 -42.06
C SER A 7 37.44 2.30 -40.75
N GLY A 8 36.68 3.06 -39.96
CA GLY A 8 37.12 3.56 -38.67
C GLY A 8 35.92 4.02 -37.85
N THR A 9 34.95 3.13 -37.63
CA THR A 9 33.96 3.35 -36.58
C THR A 9 34.69 3.25 -35.25
N ASN A 10 35.05 4.39 -34.68
CA ASN A 10 35.41 4.50 -33.27
C ASN A 10 34.21 3.99 -32.46
N SER A 11 34.28 2.73 -32.03
CA SER A 11 33.50 2.25 -30.92
C SER A 11 33.93 3.07 -29.71
N VAL A 12 33.12 4.08 -29.37
CA VAL A 12 33.20 4.70 -28.06
C VAL A 12 32.89 3.57 -27.08
N VAL A 13 33.93 2.94 -26.56
CA VAL A 13 33.85 2.10 -25.37
C VAL A 13 33.40 3.06 -24.28
N ASN A 14 32.08 3.16 -24.08
CA ASN A 14 31.51 3.88 -22.95
C ASN A 14 32.14 3.24 -21.72
N LYS A 15 33.15 3.92 -21.15
CA LYS A 15 33.65 3.57 -19.83
C LYS A 15 32.43 3.55 -18.92
N PRO A 16 32.22 2.48 -18.14
CA PRO A 16 31.10 2.47 -17.22
C PRO A 16 31.23 3.70 -16.32
N PRO A 17 30.13 4.38 -15.99
CA PRO A 17 30.16 5.60 -15.18
C PRO A 17 30.97 5.34 -13.90
N PRO A 18 31.61 6.38 -13.32
CA PRO A 18 32.37 6.26 -12.08
C PRO A 18 31.54 5.51 -11.02
N ARG A 19 32.20 4.60 -10.29
CA ARG A 19 31.55 3.80 -9.24
C ARG A 19 31.35 4.65 -8.01
N TYR A 20 30.11 4.80 -7.58
CA TYR A 20 29.73 5.38 -6.30
C TYR A 20 29.23 4.23 -5.41
N GLY A 21 30.09 3.69 -4.54
CA GLY A 21 29.73 2.53 -3.70
C GLY A 21 29.73 1.17 -4.41
N GLU A 22 28.85 0.26 -3.95
CA GLU A 22 28.73 -1.11 -4.47
C GLU A 22 27.90 -1.14 -5.76
N ARG A 23 28.48 -1.65 -6.85
CA ARG A 23 27.81 -1.75 -8.15
C ARG A 23 27.13 -3.10 -8.32
N HIS A 24 25.84 -3.07 -8.62
CA HIS A 24 25.03 -4.23 -8.94
C HIS A 24 24.62 -4.20 -10.42
N THR A 25 24.92 -5.28 -11.14
CA THR A 25 24.40 -5.54 -12.49
C THR A 25 23.32 -6.61 -12.36
N LEU A 26 22.08 -6.24 -12.67
CA LEU A 26 20.93 -7.14 -12.60
C LEU A 26 20.53 -7.58 -14.02
N SER A 27 20.35 -8.89 -14.21
CA SER A 27 19.79 -9.43 -15.44
C SER A 27 18.28 -9.15 -15.53
N PRO A 28 17.67 -9.24 -16.74
CA PRO A 28 16.23 -9.15 -16.89
C PRO A 28 15.50 -10.08 -15.92
N GLU A 29 14.37 -9.61 -15.41
CA GLU A 29 13.53 -10.34 -14.45
C GLU A 29 14.31 -10.80 -13.22
N THR A 30 15.02 -9.88 -12.57
CA THR A 30 15.63 -10.13 -11.26
C THR A 30 15.40 -8.96 -10.33
N GLU A 31 15.56 -9.19 -9.03
CA GLU A 31 15.50 -8.14 -8.02
C GLU A 31 16.71 -8.16 -7.09
N LEU A 32 17.21 -6.97 -6.77
CA LEU A 32 18.14 -6.76 -5.66
C LEU A 32 17.33 -6.55 -4.37
N ARG A 33 17.57 -7.38 -3.37
CA ARG A 33 16.92 -7.30 -2.06
C ARG A 33 17.89 -6.70 -1.05
N LEU A 34 17.44 -5.63 -0.40
CA LEU A 34 18.23 -4.86 0.56
C LEU A 34 17.51 -4.79 1.91
N GLU A 35 18.22 -5.06 3.00
CA GLU A 35 17.82 -4.67 4.35
C GLU A 35 18.76 -3.58 4.87
N LEU A 36 18.16 -2.41 5.14
CA LEU A 36 18.83 -1.24 5.68
C LEU A 36 18.44 -1.08 7.14
N SER A 37 19.43 -0.84 8.01
CA SER A 37 19.20 -0.36 9.36
C SER A 37 19.18 1.17 9.38
N ALA A 38 18.58 1.76 10.42
CA ALA A 38 18.63 3.19 10.69
C ALA A 38 20.06 3.73 10.87
N SER A 39 21.04 2.84 11.13
CA SER A 39 22.44 3.20 11.27
C SER A 39 23.23 3.17 9.96
N THR A 40 22.65 2.62 8.90
CA THR A 40 23.27 2.42 7.58
C THR A 40 22.39 3.04 6.49
N PRO A 41 22.22 4.37 6.46
CA PRO A 41 21.56 5.03 5.34
C PRO A 41 22.36 4.79 4.05
N ALA A 42 21.63 4.65 2.95
CA ALA A 42 22.19 4.32 1.65
C ALA A 42 21.61 5.21 0.55
N THR A 43 22.41 5.55 -0.44
CA THR A 43 22.00 6.24 -1.66
C THR A 43 21.94 5.23 -2.79
N LEU A 44 20.76 5.13 -3.41
CA LEU A 44 20.54 4.30 -4.59
C LEU A 44 20.59 5.18 -5.84
N THR A 45 21.40 4.79 -6.84
CA THR A 45 21.48 5.50 -8.12
C THR A 45 21.40 4.50 -9.28
N LEU A 46 20.40 4.66 -10.16
CA LEU A 46 20.30 3.87 -11.38
C LEU A 46 21.21 4.49 -12.45
N LEU A 47 22.09 3.68 -13.05
CA LEU A 47 23.08 4.14 -14.02
C LEU A 47 22.75 3.72 -15.45
N GLN A 48 22.11 2.55 -15.61
CA GLN A 48 21.75 2.02 -16.91
C GLN A 48 20.50 1.14 -16.82
N GLY A 49 19.71 1.12 -17.88
CA GLY A 49 18.54 0.26 -18.00
C GLY A 49 17.32 0.84 -17.30
N SER A 50 16.46 -0.03 -16.79
CA SER A 50 15.25 0.35 -16.05
C SER A 50 15.13 -0.48 -14.79
N ALA A 51 14.68 0.14 -13.70
CA ALA A 51 14.45 -0.54 -12.43
C ALA A 51 13.37 0.19 -11.63
N GLU A 52 12.71 -0.54 -10.74
CA GLU A 52 11.62 -0.02 -9.93
C GLU A 52 11.65 -0.54 -8.49
N VAL A 53 11.21 0.31 -7.56
CA VAL A 53 10.99 -0.05 -6.16
C VAL A 53 9.48 -0.18 -5.95
N PHE A 54 9.00 -1.42 -5.81
CA PHE A 54 7.58 -1.72 -5.68
C PHE A 54 6.70 -0.96 -6.69
N GLY A 55 7.09 -1.03 -7.97
CA GLY A 55 6.40 -0.40 -9.10
C GLY A 55 6.77 1.06 -9.38
N ALA A 56 7.42 1.77 -8.45
CA ALA A 56 7.86 3.15 -8.67
C ALA A 56 9.22 3.19 -9.40
N GLU A 57 9.27 3.84 -10.56
CA GLU A 57 10.45 3.86 -11.44
C GLU A 57 11.60 4.72 -10.89
N LEU A 58 12.81 4.20 -11.05
CA LEU A 58 14.05 4.92 -10.79
C LEU A 58 14.47 5.68 -12.06
N ALA A 59 14.74 6.97 -11.92
CA ALA A 59 15.31 7.78 -12.99
C ALA A 59 16.83 7.56 -13.07
N LEU A 60 17.36 7.57 -14.30
CA LEU A 60 18.80 7.51 -14.55
C LEU A 60 19.53 8.68 -13.88
N ASP A 61 20.69 8.39 -13.30
CA ASP A 61 21.61 9.32 -12.66
C ASP A 61 20.99 10.16 -11.52
N LYS A 62 19.83 9.76 -11.02
CA LYS A 62 19.16 10.40 -9.89
C LYS A 62 19.48 9.67 -8.59
N PRO A 63 20.06 10.35 -7.58
CA PRO A 63 20.31 9.75 -6.28
C PRO A 63 19.01 9.68 -5.45
N TYR A 64 18.78 8.53 -4.82
CA TYR A 64 17.66 8.27 -3.92
C TYR A 64 18.17 7.89 -2.52
N ASN A 65 18.03 8.81 -1.56
CA ASN A 65 18.52 8.65 -0.19
C ASN A 65 17.55 7.80 0.65
N LEU A 66 17.90 6.54 0.84
CA LEU A 66 17.17 5.57 1.67
C LEU A 66 17.63 5.69 3.13
N ARG A 67 16.71 6.11 4.01
CA ARG A 67 16.98 6.29 5.44
C ARG A 67 16.03 5.47 6.31
N GLY A 68 16.52 5.00 7.45
CA GLY A 68 15.73 4.24 8.42
C GLY A 68 15.75 2.73 8.18
N ASN A 69 14.88 2.02 8.91
CA ASN A 69 14.78 0.56 8.85
C ASN A 69 13.94 0.11 7.65
N ASN A 70 14.53 0.10 6.45
CA ASN A 70 13.83 -0.25 5.22
C ASN A 70 14.21 -1.65 4.76
N LYS A 71 13.22 -2.41 4.31
CA LYS A 71 13.39 -3.71 3.66
C LYS A 71 12.77 -3.58 2.28
N ILE A 72 13.60 -3.56 1.24
CA ILE A 72 13.17 -3.22 -0.12
C ILE A 72 13.64 -4.24 -1.14
N ALA A 73 12.92 -4.30 -2.25
CA ALA A 73 13.32 -5.02 -3.45
C ALA A 73 13.33 -4.04 -4.62
N ILE A 74 14.43 -4.00 -5.35
CA ILE A 74 14.61 -3.21 -6.57
C ILE A 74 14.54 -4.20 -7.74
N PHE A 75 13.44 -4.18 -8.47
CA PHE A 75 13.15 -5.13 -9.55
C PHE A 75 13.48 -4.52 -10.92
N THR A 76 13.88 -5.33 -11.89
CA THR A 76 14.04 -4.93 -13.29
C THR A 76 13.40 -5.92 -14.26
N TRP A 77 12.63 -5.41 -15.23
CA TRP A 77 12.07 -6.21 -16.32
C TRP A 77 13.07 -6.47 -17.45
N HIS A 78 14.02 -5.55 -17.66
CA HIS A 78 14.89 -5.54 -18.86
C HIS A 78 16.38 -5.59 -18.55
N GLY A 79 16.75 -5.69 -17.27
CA GLY A 79 18.11 -5.60 -16.80
C GLY A 79 18.52 -4.15 -16.51
N CYS A 80 19.42 -3.98 -15.55
CA CYS A 80 19.91 -2.67 -15.14
C CYS A 80 21.31 -2.74 -14.51
N VAL A 81 21.92 -1.56 -14.39
CA VAL A 81 23.10 -1.33 -13.57
C VAL A 81 22.78 -0.24 -12.58
N LEU A 82 22.97 -0.51 -11.29
CA LEU A 82 22.74 0.45 -10.22
C LEU A 82 23.90 0.43 -9.23
N ASP A 83 24.09 1.55 -8.57
CA ASP A 83 25.07 1.75 -7.53
C ASP A 83 24.33 1.94 -6.19
N VAL A 84 24.82 1.27 -5.14
CA VAL A 84 24.38 1.42 -3.75
C VAL A 84 25.54 1.97 -2.94
N GLU A 85 25.44 3.23 -2.55
CA GLU A 85 26.46 3.94 -1.79
C GLU A 85 26.01 4.07 -0.33
N LEU A 86 26.84 3.64 0.62
CA LEU A 86 26.56 3.83 2.04
C LEU A 86 27.12 5.18 2.49
N GLU A 87 26.36 5.96 3.28
CA GLU A 87 26.86 7.26 3.77
C GLU A 87 28.10 7.12 4.69
N ASN A 88 28.39 5.90 5.18
CA ASN A 88 29.55 5.62 6.02
C ASN A 88 30.35 4.45 5.44
N ASP A 89 31.54 4.73 4.92
CA ASP A 89 32.45 3.76 4.27
C ASP A 89 32.82 2.54 5.13
N ASN A 90 32.71 2.64 6.46
CA ASN A 90 33.07 1.58 7.40
C ASN A 90 31.92 0.63 7.78
N LYS A 91 30.73 0.78 7.17
CA LYS A 91 29.59 -0.10 7.46
C LYS A 91 29.27 -0.99 6.27
N GLN A 92 28.75 -2.18 6.56
CA GLN A 92 28.20 -3.09 5.56
C GLN A 92 26.67 -3.07 5.66
N LEU A 93 25.99 -3.33 4.54
CA LEU A 93 24.55 -3.62 4.53
C LEU A 93 24.25 -4.83 5.41
N ASP A 94 23.15 -4.80 6.15
CA ASP A 94 22.72 -5.95 6.95
C ASP A 94 22.48 -7.16 6.04
N ILE A 95 21.78 -6.93 4.91
CA ILE A 95 21.51 -7.92 3.88
C ILE A 95 21.52 -7.24 2.50
N SER A 96 22.25 -7.83 1.54
CA SER A 96 22.25 -7.47 0.12
C SER A 96 22.43 -8.73 -0.72
N TYR A 97 21.44 -9.07 -1.54
CA TYR A 97 21.56 -10.18 -2.48
C TYR A 97 20.59 -10.05 -3.66
N THR A 98 20.98 -10.62 -4.80
CA THR A 98 20.11 -10.71 -5.99
C THR A 98 19.30 -11.99 -5.97
N SER A 99 18.04 -11.88 -6.37
CA SER A 99 17.10 -12.99 -6.51
C SER A 99 16.53 -13.03 -7.93
N ASP A 100 16.43 -14.24 -8.49
CA ASP A 100 15.80 -14.56 -9.78
C ASP A 100 14.37 -15.11 -9.62
N GLU A 101 13.84 -15.14 -8.40
CA GLU A 101 12.46 -15.51 -8.12
C GLU A 101 11.46 -14.45 -8.60
N THR A 102 10.86 -14.67 -9.78
CA THR A 102 10.02 -13.67 -10.47
C THR A 102 8.53 -13.97 -10.46
N VAL A 103 8.13 -15.17 -10.02
CA VAL A 103 6.76 -15.68 -10.13
C VAL A 103 5.74 -14.71 -9.52
N SER A 104 6.07 -14.07 -8.40
CA SER A 104 5.23 -13.04 -7.80
C SER A 104 5.10 -11.79 -8.65
N ASN A 105 6.22 -11.26 -9.19
CA ASN A 105 6.21 -10.05 -9.99
C ASN A 105 5.40 -10.25 -11.28
N ILE A 106 5.53 -11.41 -11.95
CA ILE A 106 4.72 -11.80 -13.10
C ILE A 106 3.23 -11.87 -12.74
N ALA A 107 2.89 -12.46 -11.60
CA ALA A 107 1.49 -12.51 -11.15
C ALA A 107 0.93 -11.12 -10.85
N PHE A 108 1.75 -10.20 -10.34
CA PHE A 108 1.34 -8.84 -10.00
C PHE A 108 1.07 -7.99 -11.25
N VAL A 109 1.96 -8.03 -12.25
CA VAL A 109 1.75 -7.29 -13.51
C VAL A 109 0.54 -7.83 -14.28
N ASN A 110 0.36 -9.16 -14.32
CA ASN A 110 -0.82 -9.77 -14.93
C ASN A 110 -2.11 -9.39 -14.20
N THR A 111 -2.07 -9.32 -12.87
CA THR A 111 -3.21 -8.85 -12.07
C THR A 111 -3.52 -7.40 -12.40
N HIS A 112 -2.51 -6.52 -12.45
CA HIS A 112 -2.71 -5.12 -12.85
C HIS A 112 -3.34 -4.99 -14.24
N ALA A 113 -2.85 -5.73 -15.25
CA ALA A 113 -3.42 -5.70 -16.59
C ALA A 113 -4.92 -6.06 -16.62
N GLN A 114 -5.33 -7.06 -15.82
CA GLN A 114 -6.74 -7.44 -15.70
C GLN A 114 -7.56 -6.37 -14.97
N LEU A 115 -7.00 -5.74 -13.93
CA LEU A 115 -7.66 -4.62 -13.26
C LEU A 115 -7.80 -3.42 -14.19
N GLU A 116 -6.82 -3.17 -15.04
CA GLU A 116 -6.85 -2.08 -16.02
C GLU A 116 -7.96 -2.28 -17.05
N ALA A 117 -8.14 -3.49 -17.56
CA ALA A 117 -9.27 -3.81 -18.44
C ALA A 117 -10.63 -3.51 -17.78
N LEU A 118 -10.77 -3.76 -16.46
CA LEU A 118 -11.98 -3.38 -15.71
C LEU A 118 -12.13 -1.86 -15.55
N ARG A 119 -11.03 -1.11 -15.45
CA ARG A 119 -11.07 0.36 -15.44
C ARG A 119 -11.51 0.91 -16.79
N ASP A 120 -11.00 0.35 -17.89
CA ASP A 120 -11.39 0.72 -19.25
C ASP A 120 -12.88 0.45 -19.50
N GLU A 121 -13.37 -0.72 -19.09
CA GLU A 121 -14.79 -1.05 -19.16
C GLU A 121 -15.65 -0.06 -18.36
N ALA A 122 -15.24 0.28 -17.14
CA ALA A 122 -15.95 1.25 -16.31
C ALA A 122 -15.90 2.67 -16.92
N TRP A 123 -14.75 3.10 -17.44
CA TRP A 123 -14.58 4.40 -18.07
C TRP A 123 -15.46 4.53 -19.31
N ASN A 124 -15.36 3.59 -20.25
CA ASN A 124 -16.08 3.63 -21.53
C ASN A 124 -17.60 3.57 -21.37
N ASN A 125 -18.10 2.85 -20.37
CA ASN A 125 -19.54 2.79 -20.12
C ASN A 125 -20.07 4.07 -19.45
N ASN A 126 -19.30 4.68 -18.55
CA ASN A 126 -19.70 5.91 -17.87
C ASN A 126 -19.50 7.17 -18.74
N SER A 127 -18.54 7.17 -19.68
CA SER A 127 -18.29 8.30 -20.58
C SER A 127 -19.33 8.40 -21.71
N ASN A 128 -19.95 7.27 -22.07
CA ASN A 128 -20.93 7.17 -23.15
C ASN A 128 -22.38 7.15 -22.65
N GLU A 129 -22.64 7.63 -21.44
CA GLU A 129 -23.99 7.71 -20.85
C GLU A 129 -24.93 8.50 -21.79
N SER A 130 -25.65 7.75 -22.63
CA SER A 130 -26.93 8.17 -23.18
C SER A 130 -27.92 8.06 -22.02
N GLU A 131 -28.82 9.03 -21.85
CA GLU A 131 -29.76 9.16 -20.71
C GLU A 131 -30.62 7.90 -20.35
N ASN A 132 -30.50 6.81 -21.11
CA ASN A 132 -31.25 5.56 -20.97
C ASN A 132 -30.46 4.34 -20.42
N SER A 133 -29.16 4.43 -20.11
CA SER A 133 -28.43 3.32 -19.46
C SER A 133 -28.52 3.40 -17.93
N SER A 134 -29.39 2.60 -17.32
CA SER A 134 -29.75 2.67 -15.89
C SER A 134 -28.74 2.06 -14.91
N ILE A 135 -27.55 1.63 -15.36
CA ILE A 135 -26.55 0.97 -14.49
C ILE A 135 -25.16 1.56 -14.76
N SER A 136 -24.69 2.42 -13.88
CA SER A 136 -23.30 2.88 -13.88
C SER A 136 -22.37 1.73 -13.47
N ILE A 137 -21.33 1.48 -14.27
CA ILE A 137 -20.36 0.42 -14.01
C ILE A 137 -19.22 1.00 -13.17
N ASN A 138 -18.99 0.39 -12.00
CA ASN A 138 -17.90 0.78 -11.13
C ASN A 138 -16.58 0.17 -11.60
N GLY A 139 -15.48 0.90 -11.43
CA GLY A 139 -14.14 0.35 -11.56
C GLY A 139 -13.86 -0.77 -10.53
N PRO A 140 -12.69 -1.41 -10.63
CA PRO A 140 -12.34 -2.50 -9.72
C PRO A 140 -12.22 -2.01 -8.28
N ARG A 141 -12.91 -2.69 -7.36
CA ARG A 141 -12.78 -2.52 -5.90
C ARG A 141 -12.13 -3.77 -5.33
N VAL A 142 -10.83 -3.65 -5.08
CA VAL A 142 -9.91 -4.76 -4.85
C VAL A 142 -9.55 -4.87 -3.38
N LEU A 143 -9.89 -5.99 -2.74
CA LEU A 143 -9.53 -6.28 -1.36
C LEU A 143 -8.34 -7.24 -1.29
N LEU A 144 -7.23 -6.79 -0.71
CA LEU A 144 -6.08 -7.65 -0.45
C LEU A 144 -6.22 -8.31 0.92
N VAL A 145 -6.11 -9.63 0.97
CA VAL A 145 -6.25 -10.43 2.21
C VAL A 145 -5.13 -11.46 2.31
N GLY A 146 -4.78 -11.84 3.54
CA GLY A 146 -3.72 -12.83 3.80
C GLY A 146 -3.08 -12.62 5.16
N PRO A 147 -2.26 -13.59 5.63
CA PRO A 147 -1.66 -13.54 6.97
C PRO A 147 -0.70 -12.35 7.11
N ALA A 148 -0.24 -12.10 8.34
CA ALA A 148 0.86 -11.17 8.58
C ALA A 148 2.08 -11.55 7.72
N ASP A 149 2.83 -10.54 7.27
CA ASP A 149 4.07 -10.72 6.50
C ASP A 149 3.89 -11.57 5.23
N SER A 150 2.81 -11.37 4.48
CA SER A 150 2.57 -12.02 3.18
C SER A 150 2.82 -11.11 1.97
N GLY A 151 3.24 -9.85 2.18
CA GLY A 151 3.53 -8.90 1.11
C GLY A 151 2.35 -8.03 0.66
N LYS A 152 1.23 -8.00 1.40
CA LYS A 152 0.02 -7.21 1.05
C LYS A 152 0.34 -5.74 0.73
N SER A 153 0.97 -5.01 1.65
CA SER A 153 1.30 -3.59 1.46
C SER A 153 2.26 -3.35 0.29
N SER A 154 3.18 -4.29 0.03
CA SER A 154 4.07 -4.22 -1.14
C SER A 154 3.28 -4.38 -2.44
N LEU A 155 2.34 -5.32 -2.50
CA LEU A 155 1.46 -5.48 -3.65
C LEU A 155 0.55 -4.26 -3.85
N VAL A 156 0.00 -3.69 -2.77
CA VAL A 156 -0.77 -2.44 -2.85
C VAL A 156 0.05 -1.34 -3.52
N ARG A 157 1.30 -1.13 -3.09
CA ARG A 157 2.21 -0.14 -3.70
C ARG A 157 2.44 -0.41 -5.19
N ILE A 158 2.71 -1.65 -5.57
CA ILE A 158 2.90 -2.03 -6.98
C ILE A 158 1.65 -1.71 -7.81
N LEU A 159 0.47 -2.12 -7.35
CA LEU A 159 -0.79 -1.89 -8.08
C LEU A 159 -1.14 -0.40 -8.18
N LEU A 160 -0.84 0.38 -7.15
CA LEU A 160 -1.03 1.83 -7.16
C LEU A 160 -0.08 2.50 -8.16
N ALA A 161 1.22 2.21 -8.10
CA ALA A 161 2.19 2.78 -9.04
C ALA A 161 1.84 2.44 -10.48
N TYR A 162 1.51 1.19 -10.78
CA TYR A 162 1.15 0.79 -12.15
C TYR A 162 -0.14 1.48 -12.64
N ALA A 163 -1.17 1.60 -11.80
CA ALA A 163 -2.39 2.33 -12.17
C ALA A 163 -2.09 3.80 -12.48
N VAL A 164 -1.29 4.45 -11.64
CA VAL A 164 -0.92 5.85 -11.79
C VAL A 164 -0.02 6.08 -13.01
N LYS A 165 0.87 5.15 -13.37
CA LYS A 165 1.64 5.18 -14.63
C LYS A 165 0.75 5.22 -15.86
N LEU A 166 -0.45 4.62 -15.80
CA LEU A 166 -1.45 4.64 -16.86
C LEU A 166 -2.45 5.80 -16.73
N GLY A 167 -2.14 6.81 -15.91
CA GLY A 167 -2.98 8.00 -15.74
C GLY A 167 -4.24 7.79 -14.90
N ARG A 168 -4.33 6.71 -14.12
CA ARG A 168 -5.44 6.47 -13.19
C ARG A 168 -5.18 7.11 -11.83
N SER A 169 -6.24 7.42 -11.09
CA SER A 169 -6.14 7.84 -9.69
C SER A 169 -6.99 6.94 -8.78
N PRO A 170 -6.54 5.71 -8.49
CA PRO A 170 -7.29 4.81 -7.62
C PRO A 170 -7.34 5.35 -6.19
N LEU A 171 -8.43 5.05 -5.50
CA LEU A 171 -8.56 5.32 -4.07
C LEU A 171 -7.83 4.23 -3.27
N LEU A 172 -6.81 4.58 -2.50
CA LEU A 172 -6.21 3.68 -1.51
C LEU A 172 -7.04 3.74 -0.23
N VAL A 173 -7.55 2.59 0.20
CA VAL A 173 -8.14 2.38 1.52
C VAL A 173 -7.20 1.50 2.34
N ASP A 174 -6.82 1.96 3.52
CA ASP A 174 -5.99 1.17 4.44
C ASP A 174 -6.74 0.84 5.73
N LEU A 175 -7.02 -0.45 5.89
CA LEU A 175 -7.72 -1.02 7.04
C LEU A 175 -6.73 -1.62 8.07
N ASP A 176 -5.42 -1.52 7.87
CA ASP A 176 -4.45 -1.97 8.88
C ASP A 176 -4.21 -0.89 9.93
N VAL A 177 -5.01 -0.92 11.01
CA VAL A 177 -4.84 -0.01 12.16
C VAL A 177 -3.50 -0.18 12.88
N SER A 178 -2.78 -1.28 12.66
CA SER A 178 -1.50 -1.54 13.34
C SER A 178 -0.29 -0.97 12.60
N GLN A 179 -0.36 -0.88 11.27
CA GLN A 179 0.73 -0.48 10.37
C GLN A 179 0.17 0.35 9.20
N ASN A 180 -0.55 1.43 9.51
CA ASN A 180 -1.19 2.26 8.50
C ASN A 180 -0.16 2.97 7.59
N MET A 181 -0.44 3.00 6.29
CA MET A 181 0.44 3.53 5.23
C MET A 181 0.24 5.03 4.96
N LEU A 182 -0.87 5.62 5.40
CA LEU A 182 -1.29 6.99 5.08
C LEU A 182 -1.29 7.93 6.29
N SER A 183 -1.57 7.43 7.49
CA SER A 183 -1.70 8.20 8.72
C SER A 183 -1.11 7.43 9.91
N VAL A 184 -1.24 7.99 11.11
CA VAL A 184 -0.73 7.42 12.35
C VAL A 184 -1.37 6.05 12.67
N PRO A 185 -0.71 5.19 13.47
CA PRO A 185 -1.32 3.95 13.93
C PRO A 185 -2.63 4.21 14.68
N GLY A 186 -3.55 3.25 14.61
CA GLY A 186 -4.89 3.36 15.19
C GLY A 186 -5.90 4.08 14.30
N THR A 187 -5.62 4.22 13.00
CA THR A 187 -6.54 4.85 12.05
C THR A 187 -6.94 3.90 10.92
N ILE A 188 -8.15 4.11 10.40
CA ILE A 188 -8.61 3.63 9.11
C ILE A 188 -8.58 4.81 8.15
N THR A 189 -8.04 4.63 6.95
CA THR A 189 -7.80 5.76 6.03
C THR A 189 -8.28 5.50 4.62
N ALA A 190 -8.68 6.55 3.91
CA ALA A 190 -8.92 6.52 2.47
C ALA A 190 -8.36 7.78 1.80
N SER A 191 -7.56 7.62 0.74
CA SER A 191 -6.96 8.74 0.00
C SER A 191 -6.87 8.44 -1.48
N PRO A 192 -7.22 9.38 -2.39
CA PRO A 192 -6.89 9.23 -3.81
C PRO A 192 -5.38 9.31 -3.99
N ILE A 193 -4.84 8.39 -4.80
CA ILE A 193 -3.40 8.32 -5.08
C ILE A 193 -3.16 8.87 -6.49
N THR A 194 -2.26 9.84 -6.59
CA THR A 194 -1.85 10.49 -7.84
C THR A 194 -0.37 10.22 -8.13
N SER A 195 0.14 10.71 -9.27
CA SER A 195 1.56 10.60 -9.67
C SER A 195 2.53 10.99 -8.56
N ASP A 196 2.21 12.06 -7.85
CA ASP A 196 3.12 12.68 -6.89
C ASP A 196 3.29 11.83 -5.61
N ALA A 197 2.29 10.99 -5.32
CA ALA A 197 2.29 10.07 -4.18
C ALA A 197 3.14 8.81 -4.43
N CYS A 198 3.41 8.47 -5.70
CA CYS A 198 4.07 7.23 -6.11
C CYS A 198 5.55 7.46 -6.47
N THR A 199 6.38 7.70 -5.46
CA THR A 199 7.82 7.91 -5.63
C THR A 199 8.64 6.71 -5.13
N PRO A 200 9.86 6.46 -5.64
CA PRO A 200 10.71 5.38 -5.13
C PRO A 200 10.95 5.47 -3.61
N LEU A 201 11.11 6.67 -3.05
CA LEU A 201 11.33 6.86 -1.61
C LEU A 201 10.07 6.59 -0.78
N SER A 202 8.89 7.01 -1.23
CA SER A 202 7.61 6.74 -0.54
C SER A 202 7.27 5.24 -0.55
N HIS A 203 7.59 4.56 -1.66
CA HIS A 203 7.39 3.12 -1.83
C HIS A 203 8.42 2.30 -1.04
N ALA A 204 9.69 2.73 -1.01
CA ALA A 204 10.75 2.12 -0.23
C ALA A 204 10.52 2.24 1.29
N SER A 205 9.93 3.37 1.71
CA SER A 205 9.77 3.71 3.12
C SER A 205 8.73 2.84 3.83
N MET A 206 9.01 2.51 5.08
CA MET A 206 8.03 1.91 6.01
C MET A 206 7.22 3.00 6.75
N GLY A 207 6.09 2.58 7.35
CA GLY A 207 5.16 3.43 8.10
C GLY A 207 4.22 4.25 7.22
N SER A 208 3.73 5.38 7.75
CA SER A 208 2.95 6.39 7.03
C SER A 208 3.83 7.04 5.97
N SER A 209 3.92 6.40 4.80
CA SER A 209 5.00 6.61 3.84
C SER A 209 4.52 7.10 2.49
N ILE A 210 3.23 6.94 2.19
CA ILE A 210 2.65 7.46 0.96
C ILE A 210 2.44 8.96 1.16
N ASP A 211 3.03 9.74 0.26
CA ASP A 211 2.94 11.19 0.31
C ASP A 211 1.55 11.64 -0.14
N ASN A 212 0.82 12.30 0.75
CA ASN A 212 -0.50 12.86 0.47
C ASN A 212 -0.43 14.39 0.36
N SER A 213 0.74 15.00 0.12
CA SER A 213 0.88 16.46 0.10
C SER A 213 -0.06 17.17 -0.89
N GLY A 214 -0.56 16.47 -1.92
CA GLY A 214 -1.56 16.97 -2.87
C GLY A 214 -3.01 16.57 -2.58
N THR A 215 -3.30 15.72 -1.59
CA THR A 215 -4.64 15.18 -1.34
C THR A 215 -4.99 15.16 0.14
N THR A 216 -6.25 15.41 0.50
CA THR A 216 -6.69 15.31 1.90
C THR A 216 -7.26 13.92 2.16
N PRO A 217 -6.56 13.05 2.92
CA PRO A 217 -7.08 11.73 3.25
C PRO A 217 -8.28 11.85 4.19
N LEU A 218 -9.29 10.99 4.01
CA LEU A 218 -10.28 10.70 5.03
C LEU A 218 -9.63 9.80 6.08
N VAL A 219 -9.53 10.27 7.32
CA VAL A 219 -8.94 9.53 8.43
C VAL A 219 -10.00 9.32 9.52
N LEU A 220 -10.28 8.07 9.83
CA LEU A 220 -11.14 7.67 10.94
C LEU A 220 -10.25 7.18 12.08
N PHE A 221 -10.31 7.87 13.23
CA PHE A 221 -9.58 7.45 14.42
C PHE A 221 -10.32 6.27 15.08
N TYR A 222 -9.69 5.11 15.05
CA TYR A 222 -10.14 3.91 15.75
C TYR A 222 -9.55 3.84 17.17
N GLY A 223 -8.33 4.36 17.36
CA GLY A 223 -7.71 4.54 18.68
C GLY A 223 -7.07 3.30 19.29
N SER A 224 -7.04 2.17 18.58
CA SER A 224 -6.30 0.97 18.97
C SER A 224 -5.49 0.42 17.81
N THR A 225 -4.33 -0.18 18.09
CA THR A 225 -3.56 -0.93 17.09
C THR A 225 -4.06 -2.36 16.91
N ASP A 226 -5.00 -2.79 17.74
CA ASP A 226 -5.66 -4.10 17.68
C ASP A 226 -7.11 -3.92 17.19
N PRO A 227 -7.47 -4.41 15.99
CA PRO A 227 -8.82 -4.27 15.43
C PRO A 227 -9.90 -5.03 16.23
N PHE A 228 -9.50 -5.86 17.19
CA PHE A 228 -10.41 -6.62 18.04
C PHE A 228 -10.75 -5.94 19.36
N SER A 229 -10.10 -4.81 19.69
CA SER A 229 -10.39 -4.08 20.94
C SER A 229 -11.84 -3.58 21.00
N HIS A 230 -12.36 -3.13 19.86
CA HIS A 230 -13.73 -2.61 19.69
C HIS A 230 -14.29 -3.07 18.32
N PRO A 231 -14.69 -4.35 18.16
CA PRO A 231 -15.03 -4.91 16.85
C PRO A 231 -16.30 -4.30 16.26
N ASP A 232 -17.26 -3.87 17.09
CA ASP A 232 -18.50 -3.23 16.63
C ASP A 232 -18.25 -1.81 16.12
N LEU A 233 -17.43 -1.02 16.84
CA LEU A 233 -16.93 0.26 16.36
C LEU A 233 -16.21 0.10 15.02
N TYR A 234 -15.33 -0.90 14.92
CA TYR A 234 -14.58 -1.16 13.69
C TYR A 234 -15.52 -1.43 12.52
N ARG A 235 -16.51 -2.31 12.69
CA ARG A 235 -17.54 -2.59 11.66
C ARG A 235 -18.36 -1.35 11.30
N ALA A 236 -18.77 -0.56 12.28
CA ALA A 236 -19.52 0.67 12.07
C ALA A 236 -18.70 1.69 11.26
N GLN A 237 -17.41 1.85 11.58
CA GLN A 237 -16.48 2.70 10.82
C GLN A 237 -16.30 2.19 9.39
N LEU A 238 -16.18 0.88 9.16
CA LEU A 238 -16.13 0.32 7.80
C LEU A 238 -17.40 0.59 7.00
N THR A 239 -18.58 0.43 7.61
CA THR A 239 -19.85 0.75 6.96
C THR A 239 -19.94 2.23 6.61
N ARG A 240 -19.57 3.12 7.54
CA ARG A 240 -19.56 4.56 7.28
C ARG A 240 -18.54 4.95 6.23
N LEU A 241 -17.37 4.30 6.22
CA LEU A 241 -16.34 4.50 5.22
C LEU A 241 -16.85 4.13 3.83
N GLY A 242 -17.50 2.97 3.68
CA GLY A 242 -18.11 2.54 2.42
C GLY A 242 -19.12 3.55 1.88
N GLN A 243 -20.05 4.02 2.73
CA GLN A 243 -21.02 5.06 2.35
C GLN A 243 -20.35 6.36 1.88
N ASN A 244 -19.28 6.79 2.57
CA ASN A 244 -18.56 8.00 2.18
C ASN A 244 -17.80 7.81 0.86
N ILE A 245 -17.25 6.63 0.60
CA ILE A 245 -16.59 6.29 -0.65
C ILE A 245 -17.61 6.27 -1.79
N ASP A 246 -18.75 5.62 -1.61
CA ASP A 246 -19.81 5.57 -2.62
C ASP A 246 -20.29 6.97 -2.98
N ALA A 247 -20.59 7.82 -1.98
CA ALA A 247 -21.02 9.19 -2.19
C ALA A 247 -19.95 10.08 -2.87
N ARG A 248 -18.66 9.77 -2.67
CA ARG A 248 -17.56 10.45 -3.38
C ARG A 248 -17.50 10.02 -4.84
N LEU A 249 -17.50 8.71 -5.10
CA LEU A 249 -17.34 8.13 -6.44
C LEU A 249 -18.58 8.35 -7.33
N GLU A 250 -19.75 8.54 -6.75
CA GLU A 250 -20.97 8.90 -7.49
C GLU A 250 -20.78 10.20 -8.28
N LYS A 251 -20.00 11.15 -7.74
CA LYS A 251 -19.80 12.49 -8.29
C LYS A 251 -18.57 12.63 -9.20
N ASP A 252 -17.76 11.59 -9.32
CA ASP A 252 -16.46 11.63 -9.98
C ASP A 252 -16.27 10.38 -10.84
N VAL A 253 -16.57 10.52 -12.14
CA VAL A 253 -16.53 9.42 -13.12
C VAL A 253 -15.11 8.85 -13.26
N GLU A 254 -14.10 9.71 -13.19
CA GLU A 254 -12.69 9.31 -13.32
C GLU A 254 -12.22 8.52 -12.10
N ALA A 255 -12.51 9.01 -10.91
CA ALA A 255 -12.21 8.26 -9.68
C ALA A 255 -13.02 6.95 -9.62
N ARG A 256 -14.28 6.96 -10.05
CA ARG A 256 -15.15 5.77 -10.11
C ARG A 256 -14.58 4.71 -11.03
N ALA A 257 -14.11 5.09 -12.22
CA ALA A 257 -13.47 4.19 -13.16
C ALA A 257 -12.09 3.73 -12.66
N SER A 258 -11.31 4.62 -12.02
CA SER A 258 -9.99 4.30 -11.46
C SER A 258 -10.04 3.22 -10.36
N GLY A 259 -11.16 3.15 -9.64
CA GLY A 259 -11.44 2.08 -8.68
C GLY A 259 -10.82 2.30 -7.31
N VAL A 260 -10.84 1.24 -6.49
CA VAL A 260 -10.44 1.26 -5.08
C VAL A 260 -9.49 0.09 -4.80
N ILE A 261 -8.37 0.34 -4.11
CA ILE A 261 -7.42 -0.68 -3.66
C ILE A 261 -7.42 -0.67 -2.12
N ILE A 262 -7.75 -1.81 -1.52
CA ILE A 262 -8.01 -1.94 -0.08
C ILE A 262 -6.96 -2.84 0.55
N ASN A 263 -6.09 -2.26 1.38
CA ASN A 263 -5.14 -2.98 2.23
C ASN A 263 -5.83 -3.46 3.52
N THR A 264 -5.42 -4.62 4.04
CA THR A 264 -5.92 -5.18 5.31
C THR A 264 -4.77 -5.61 6.21
N GLY A 265 -5.06 -5.80 7.50
CA GLY A 265 -4.13 -6.40 8.46
C GLY A 265 -3.96 -7.92 8.26
N GLY A 266 -3.09 -8.52 9.07
CA GLY A 266 -2.78 -9.95 9.03
C GLY A 266 -3.79 -10.88 9.72
N TRP A 267 -4.95 -10.38 10.12
CA TRP A 267 -5.96 -11.12 10.88
C TRP A 267 -6.86 -11.93 9.94
N ILE A 268 -6.70 -13.24 9.89
CA ILE A 268 -7.43 -14.08 8.91
C ILE A 268 -8.30 -15.17 9.54
N GLU A 269 -8.33 -15.25 10.86
CA GLU A 269 -9.04 -16.26 11.63
C GLU A 269 -10.19 -15.64 12.43
N ASP A 270 -11.17 -16.47 12.82
CA ASP A 270 -12.26 -16.14 13.73
C ASP A 270 -12.93 -14.77 13.51
N VAL A 271 -12.77 -13.85 14.46
CA VAL A 271 -13.32 -12.49 14.41
C VAL A 271 -12.73 -11.71 13.23
N GLY A 272 -11.45 -11.93 12.94
CA GLY A 272 -10.77 -11.34 11.81
C GLY A 272 -11.41 -11.76 10.49
N TYR A 273 -11.62 -13.07 10.29
CA TYR A 273 -12.31 -13.55 9.09
C TYR A 273 -13.69 -12.90 8.91
N LYS A 274 -14.47 -12.75 9.99
CA LYS A 274 -15.77 -12.06 9.96
C LYS A 274 -15.65 -10.57 9.61
N ILE A 275 -14.60 -9.90 10.07
CA ILE A 275 -14.32 -8.50 9.70
C ILE A 275 -13.95 -8.41 8.21
N LEU A 276 -13.23 -9.39 7.63
CA LEU A 276 -12.88 -9.39 6.20
C LEU A 276 -14.13 -9.49 5.34
N LEU A 277 -15.06 -10.36 5.72
CA LEU A 277 -16.37 -10.49 5.05
C LEU A 277 -17.19 -9.20 5.16
N HIS A 278 -17.22 -8.59 6.35
CA HIS A 278 -17.89 -7.30 6.56
C HIS A 278 -17.26 -6.19 5.71
N ALA A 279 -15.93 -6.10 5.65
CA ALA A 279 -15.22 -5.12 4.83
C ALA A 279 -15.53 -5.32 3.34
N ALA A 280 -15.52 -6.57 2.86
CA ALA A 280 -15.85 -6.89 1.47
C ALA A 280 -17.27 -6.43 1.10
N HIS A 281 -18.24 -6.66 1.97
CA HIS A 281 -19.62 -6.19 1.78
C HIS A 281 -19.72 -4.67 1.89
N ALA A 282 -19.22 -4.07 2.97
CA ALA A 282 -19.36 -2.63 3.25
C ALA A 282 -18.67 -1.74 2.21
N LEU A 283 -17.58 -2.21 1.61
CA LEU A 283 -16.83 -1.47 0.58
C LEU A 283 -17.22 -1.87 -0.85
N SER A 284 -18.26 -2.70 -1.02
CA SER A 284 -18.75 -3.19 -2.32
C SER A 284 -17.64 -3.82 -3.19
N VAL A 285 -16.83 -4.68 -2.57
CA VAL A 285 -15.67 -5.32 -3.20
C VAL A 285 -16.13 -6.26 -4.31
N ASN A 286 -15.47 -6.17 -5.48
CA ASN A 286 -15.72 -7.05 -6.62
C ASN A 286 -14.53 -7.97 -6.97
N VAL A 287 -13.33 -7.71 -6.42
CA VAL A 287 -12.15 -8.57 -6.56
C VAL A 287 -11.50 -8.77 -5.19
N VAL A 288 -11.23 -10.02 -4.83
CA VAL A 288 -10.47 -10.38 -3.61
C VAL A 288 -9.18 -11.07 -4.01
N LEU A 289 -8.04 -10.49 -3.60
CA LEU A 289 -6.71 -11.02 -3.84
C LEU A 289 -6.18 -11.68 -2.55
N VAL A 290 -6.02 -13.00 -2.57
CA VAL A 290 -5.56 -13.80 -1.44
C VAL A 290 -4.06 -14.07 -1.57
N MET A 291 -3.27 -13.47 -0.68
CA MET A 291 -1.81 -13.58 -0.69
C MET A 291 -1.34 -14.87 -0.02
N GLY A 292 -0.91 -15.84 -0.84
CA GLY A 292 -0.12 -17.01 -0.43
C GLY A 292 -0.72 -17.86 0.70
N HIS A 293 -2.05 -18.03 0.74
CA HIS A 293 -2.72 -18.74 1.84
C HIS A 293 -3.90 -19.61 1.36
N ASP A 294 -3.65 -20.90 1.16
CA ASP A 294 -4.60 -21.86 0.57
C ASP A 294 -5.87 -22.05 1.38
N ARG A 295 -5.76 -22.15 2.71
CA ARG A 295 -6.92 -22.31 3.60
C ARG A 295 -7.86 -21.11 3.50
N LEU A 296 -7.31 -19.89 3.47
CA LEU A 296 -8.11 -18.66 3.37
C LEU A 296 -8.77 -18.55 2.00
N TYR A 297 -8.03 -18.89 0.94
CA TYR A 297 -8.58 -18.96 -0.41
C TYR A 297 -9.76 -19.95 -0.49
N SER A 298 -9.59 -21.16 0.02
CA SER A 298 -10.64 -22.17 0.05
C SER A 298 -11.87 -21.70 0.84
N MET A 299 -11.67 -21.10 2.02
CA MET A 299 -12.75 -20.55 2.84
C MET A 299 -13.53 -19.45 2.12
N LEU A 300 -12.85 -18.49 1.50
CA LEU A 300 -13.50 -17.39 0.77
C LEU A 300 -14.23 -17.89 -0.48
N THR A 301 -13.60 -18.77 -1.26
CA THR A 301 -14.23 -19.36 -2.45
C THR A 301 -15.47 -20.18 -2.07
N SER A 302 -15.41 -20.96 -1.00
CA SER A 302 -16.58 -21.70 -0.49
C SER A 302 -17.69 -20.75 -0.01
N HIS A 303 -17.34 -19.69 0.73
CA HIS A 303 -18.29 -18.69 1.22
C HIS A 303 -19.02 -18.01 0.07
N TYR A 304 -18.29 -17.46 -0.90
CA TYR A 304 -18.89 -16.75 -2.04
C TYR A 304 -19.56 -17.68 -3.05
N GLY A 305 -19.08 -18.91 -3.21
CA GLY A 305 -19.75 -19.93 -4.04
C GLY A 305 -21.16 -20.29 -3.54
N LYS A 306 -21.37 -20.33 -2.22
CA LYS A 306 -22.70 -20.54 -1.61
C LYS A 306 -23.63 -19.34 -1.80
N LEU A 307 -23.09 -18.13 -1.85
CA LEU A 307 -23.86 -16.91 -2.09
C LEU A 307 -24.33 -16.80 -3.54
N SER A 308 -23.53 -17.27 -4.52
CA SER A 308 -23.91 -17.32 -5.94
C SER A 308 -25.14 -18.19 -6.23
N THR A 309 -25.45 -19.15 -5.37
CA THR A 309 -26.57 -20.10 -5.56
C THR A 309 -27.90 -19.63 -4.94
N GLY A 310 -27.90 -18.52 -4.19
CA GLY A 310 -29.11 -17.92 -3.63
C GLY A 310 -29.65 -16.80 -4.52
N ASP A 311 -30.94 -16.46 -4.36
CA ASP A 311 -31.67 -15.37 -5.05
C ASP A 311 -31.16 -13.94 -4.73
N GLN A 312 -29.87 -13.77 -4.40
CA GLN A 312 -29.31 -12.48 -4.03
C GLN A 312 -29.02 -11.60 -5.25
N LYS A 313 -29.48 -10.34 -5.17
CA LYS A 313 -29.26 -9.28 -6.18
C LYS A 313 -27.79 -8.84 -6.35
N VAL A 314 -26.86 -9.28 -5.48
CA VAL A 314 -25.47 -8.80 -5.47
C VAL A 314 -24.53 -9.88 -6.00
N LYS A 315 -23.84 -9.57 -7.11
CA LYS A 315 -22.82 -10.45 -7.69
C LYS A 315 -21.66 -10.61 -6.70
N PRO A 316 -21.26 -11.84 -6.33
CA PRO A 316 -20.15 -12.04 -5.41
C PRO A 316 -18.80 -11.65 -6.06
N PRO A 317 -17.80 -11.27 -5.24
CA PRO A 317 -16.49 -10.91 -5.75
C PRO A 317 -15.75 -12.09 -6.36
N LYS A 318 -14.92 -11.81 -7.36
CA LYS A 318 -13.97 -12.78 -7.92
C LYS A 318 -12.81 -12.98 -6.94
N VAL A 319 -12.62 -14.21 -6.47
CA VAL A 319 -11.52 -14.57 -5.55
C VAL A 319 -10.34 -15.10 -6.36
N ILE A 320 -9.16 -14.50 -6.19
CA ILE A 320 -7.93 -14.87 -6.90
C ILE A 320 -6.84 -15.13 -5.86
N LYS A 321 -6.15 -16.27 -5.96
CA LYS A 321 -4.97 -16.57 -5.15
C LYS A 321 -3.72 -16.09 -5.86
N LEU A 322 -2.87 -15.34 -5.16
CA LEU A 322 -1.58 -14.88 -5.66
C LEU A 322 -0.43 -15.55 -4.89
N PRO A 323 0.71 -15.82 -5.56
CA PRO A 323 1.91 -16.30 -4.88
C PRO A 323 2.46 -15.23 -3.93
N ARG A 324 3.08 -15.69 -2.84
CA ARG A 324 3.88 -14.85 -1.96
C ARG A 324 5.30 -14.77 -2.54
N SER A 325 5.90 -13.58 -2.55
CA SER A 325 7.33 -13.43 -2.86
C SER A 325 8.19 -14.01 -1.74
N GLY A 326 9.21 -14.80 -2.07
CA GLY A 326 10.21 -15.27 -1.11
C GLY A 326 11.03 -14.15 -0.45
N GLY A 327 10.99 -12.93 -1.00
CA GLY A 327 11.63 -11.74 -0.41
C GLY A 327 10.87 -11.13 0.77
N VAL A 328 9.68 -11.64 1.10
CA VAL A 328 8.90 -11.10 2.21
C VAL A 328 9.46 -11.57 3.55
N VAL A 329 10.01 -10.61 4.28
CA VAL A 329 10.66 -10.82 5.58
C VAL A 329 9.65 -10.76 6.73
N SER A 330 9.81 -11.64 7.71
CA SER A 330 9.02 -11.60 8.94
C SER A 330 9.41 -10.42 9.82
N ARG A 331 8.43 -9.83 10.50
CA ARG A 331 8.61 -8.65 11.34
C ARG A 331 8.19 -8.97 12.75
N ASP A 332 9.16 -8.89 13.66
CA ASP A 332 8.95 -9.10 15.08
C ASP A 332 8.18 -7.91 15.72
N ALA A 333 7.82 -8.08 16.99
CA ALA A 333 7.09 -7.04 17.73
C ALA A 333 7.91 -5.76 17.92
N SER A 334 9.25 -5.87 18.01
CA SER A 334 10.15 -4.73 18.13
C SER A 334 10.12 -3.87 16.86
N PHE A 335 10.32 -4.48 15.70
CA PHE A 335 10.26 -3.81 14.40
C PHE A 335 8.91 -3.10 14.20
N ARG A 336 7.79 -3.77 14.50
CA ARG A 336 6.45 -3.18 14.35
C ARG A 336 6.27 -1.96 15.27
N ARG A 337 6.78 -1.99 16.51
CA ARG A 337 6.76 -0.84 17.43
C ARG A 337 7.57 0.33 16.90
N THR A 338 8.77 0.07 16.38
CA THR A 338 9.63 1.09 15.78
C THR A 338 8.96 1.72 14.56
N SER A 339 8.37 0.92 13.67
CA SER A 339 7.62 1.41 12.50
C SER A 339 6.42 2.28 12.88
N ARG A 340 5.69 1.92 13.95
CA ARG A 340 4.60 2.76 14.49
C ARG A 340 5.11 4.11 15.01
N SER A 341 6.20 4.08 15.78
CA SER A 341 6.83 5.29 16.32
C SER A 341 7.31 6.21 15.20
N LEU A 342 7.89 5.63 14.14
CA LEU A 342 8.29 6.35 12.94
C LEU A 342 7.10 6.97 12.21
N GLY A 343 5.98 6.27 12.09
CA GLY A 343 4.75 6.82 11.50
C GLY A 343 4.23 8.06 12.24
N ILE A 344 4.24 8.03 13.58
CA ILE A 344 3.88 9.20 14.40
C ILE A 344 4.87 10.35 14.18
N LYS A 345 6.18 10.07 14.17
CA LYS A 345 7.19 11.09 13.93
C LYS A 345 7.03 11.73 12.55
N LYS A 346 6.79 10.93 11.51
CA LYS A 346 6.54 11.38 10.14
C LYS A 346 5.27 12.22 10.03
N TYR A 347 4.22 11.91 10.78
CA TYR A 347 3.01 12.73 10.79
C TYR A 347 3.28 14.18 11.20
N PHE A 348 4.09 14.41 12.23
CA PHE A 348 4.40 15.76 12.72
C PHE A 348 5.56 16.44 12.00
N HIS A 349 6.58 15.68 11.59
CA HIS A 349 7.83 16.23 11.03
C HIS A 349 7.99 16.00 9.52
N GLY A 350 7.09 15.22 8.90
CA GLY A 350 7.19 14.82 7.50
C GLY A 350 8.40 13.94 7.22
N ASN A 351 8.79 13.88 5.95
CA ASN A 351 9.99 13.16 5.53
C ASN A 351 11.27 13.97 5.81
N LEU A 352 12.41 13.28 5.82
CA LEU A 352 13.71 13.96 5.83
C LEU A 352 14.06 14.37 4.41
N LEU A 353 14.35 15.65 4.21
CA LEU A 353 14.75 16.24 2.94
C LEU A 353 16.22 16.61 2.97
N SER A 354 16.92 16.36 1.86
CA SER A 354 18.27 16.88 1.65
C SER A 354 18.16 18.31 1.13
N SER A 355 18.76 19.25 1.86
CA SER A 355 18.89 20.65 1.48
C SER A 355 20.04 20.82 0.46
N PRO A 356 20.02 21.86 -0.40
CA PRO A 356 21.07 22.11 -1.39
C PRO A 356 22.48 22.28 -0.80
N ASP A 357 22.59 22.66 0.47
CA ASP A 357 23.83 22.77 1.24
C ASP A 357 24.30 21.44 1.85
N GLY A 358 23.58 20.35 1.58
CA GLY A 358 23.87 19.01 2.10
C GLY A 358 23.27 18.73 3.48
N ALA A 359 22.59 19.70 4.11
CA ALA A 359 21.93 19.47 5.39
C ALA A 359 20.70 18.57 5.25
N VAL A 360 20.40 17.77 6.27
CA VAL A 360 19.18 16.96 6.32
C VAL A 360 18.18 17.62 7.26
N VAL A 361 17.03 18.03 6.74
CA VAL A 361 16.00 18.76 7.48
C VAL A 361 14.66 18.04 7.44
N ASN A 362 13.82 18.28 8.45
CA ASN A 362 12.44 17.81 8.45
C ASN A 362 11.61 18.59 7.43
N GLN A 363 10.74 17.91 6.70
CA GLN A 363 9.80 18.52 5.76
C GLN A 363 8.79 19.43 6.47
N TYR A 364 8.36 19.08 7.68
CA TYR A 364 7.41 19.86 8.47
C TYR A 364 8.02 20.34 9.79
N THR A 365 7.59 21.52 10.22
CA THR A 365 7.95 22.12 11.51
C THR A 365 6.68 22.20 12.38
N PRO A 366 6.45 21.25 13.30
CA PRO A 366 5.27 21.28 14.15
C PRO A 366 5.34 22.41 15.17
N PHE A 367 4.18 22.93 15.57
CA PHE A 367 4.07 23.95 16.61
C PHE A 367 3.86 23.30 17.99
N LEU A 368 4.55 23.83 19.00
CA LEU A 368 4.30 23.53 20.40
C LEU A 368 3.43 24.64 20.98
N LEU A 369 2.23 24.30 21.45
CA LEU A 369 1.27 25.23 22.03
C LEU A 369 0.79 24.69 23.37
N GLU A 370 0.71 25.56 24.37
CA GLU A 370 0.04 25.27 25.63
C GLU A 370 -1.42 25.69 25.53
N VAL A 371 -2.33 24.80 25.92
CA VAL A 371 -3.78 25.02 25.84
C VAL A 371 -4.41 24.77 27.20
N PRO A 372 -5.23 25.70 27.74
CA PRO A 372 -5.96 25.50 28.99
C PRO A 372 -6.91 24.30 28.93
N PHE A 373 -7.02 23.53 30.01
CA PHE A 373 -8.00 22.42 30.07
C PHE A 373 -9.45 22.88 29.90
N SER A 374 -9.78 24.13 30.23
CA SER A 374 -11.10 24.72 29.97
C SER A 374 -11.47 24.77 28.48
N ASP A 375 -10.47 24.76 27.60
CA ASP A 375 -10.65 24.88 26.15
C ASP A 375 -10.71 23.49 25.50
N LEU A 376 -10.52 22.42 26.28
CA LEU A 376 -10.49 21.04 25.81
C LEU A 376 -11.74 20.28 26.25
N LYS A 377 -12.34 19.54 25.31
CA LYS A 377 -13.33 18.50 25.60
C LYS A 377 -12.71 17.15 25.25
N LEU A 378 -12.26 16.45 26.27
CA LEU A 378 -11.67 15.12 26.12
C LEU A 378 -12.79 14.08 26.18
N HIS A 379 -12.77 13.14 25.25
CA HIS A 379 -13.68 12.01 25.25
C HIS A 379 -12.91 10.73 25.02
N LYS A 380 -13.33 9.66 25.70
CA LYS A 380 -12.78 8.32 25.54
C LYS A 380 -13.85 7.41 24.94
N LEU A 381 -13.48 6.70 23.89
CA LEU A 381 -14.28 5.60 23.38
C LEU A 381 -14.32 4.46 24.40
N SER A 382 -15.53 4.00 24.71
CA SER A 382 -15.78 2.82 25.53
C SER A 382 -16.64 1.84 24.74
N SER A 383 -16.21 0.57 24.70
CA SER A 383 -17.10 -0.55 24.42
C SER A 383 -17.49 -1.20 25.73
N VAL A 384 -18.78 -1.16 26.03
CA VAL A 384 -19.37 -2.04 27.03
C VAL A 384 -20.15 -3.07 26.25
N SER A 385 -19.54 -4.21 25.93
CA SER A 385 -20.26 -5.36 25.40
C SER A 385 -20.52 -6.32 26.57
N LEU A 386 -21.78 -6.42 26.99
CA LEU A 386 -22.17 -7.42 27.98
C LEU A 386 -22.24 -8.78 27.30
N ALA A 387 -21.59 -9.79 27.87
CA ALA A 387 -21.74 -11.16 27.40
C ALA A 387 -23.23 -11.55 27.43
N ALA A 388 -23.70 -12.27 26.41
CA ALA A 388 -25.10 -12.71 26.36
C ALA A 388 -25.54 -13.53 27.59
N SER A 389 -24.59 -14.17 28.29
CA SER A 389 -24.79 -14.87 29.56
C SER A 389 -25.06 -13.96 30.75
N MET A 390 -24.75 -12.67 30.65
CA MET A 390 -25.03 -11.65 31.68
C MET A 390 -26.34 -10.91 31.44
N LEU A 391 -27.01 -11.15 30.31
CA LEU A 391 -28.33 -10.60 30.01
C LEU A 391 -29.40 -11.57 30.53
N PRO A 392 -30.53 -11.06 31.06
CA PRO A 392 -31.70 -11.88 31.34
C PRO A 392 -32.10 -12.70 30.10
N VAL A 393 -32.64 -13.90 30.31
CA VAL A 393 -33.08 -14.78 29.20
C VAL A 393 -33.99 -13.99 28.26
N SER A 394 -33.64 -13.95 26.97
CA SER A 394 -34.34 -13.22 25.90
C SER A 394 -34.18 -11.70 25.89
N ALA A 395 -33.38 -11.10 26.77
CA ALA A 395 -33.06 -9.68 26.73
C ALA A 395 -31.93 -9.38 25.71
N LYS A 396 -32.13 -8.35 24.89
CA LYS A 396 -31.06 -7.76 24.07
C LYS A 396 -30.43 -6.59 24.84
N GLN A 397 -29.14 -6.37 24.64
CA GLN A 397 -28.45 -5.23 25.24
C GLN A 397 -29.13 -3.92 24.76
N SER A 398 -29.53 -3.08 25.71
CA SER A 398 -30.26 -1.81 25.45
C SER A 398 -29.33 -0.63 25.15
N THR A 399 -28.06 -0.72 25.54
CA THR A 399 -27.08 0.35 25.37
C THR A 399 -26.34 0.17 24.05
N ASP A 400 -26.12 1.27 23.32
CA ASP A 400 -25.26 1.26 22.13
C ASP A 400 -23.88 0.68 22.52
N PRO A 401 -23.36 -0.34 21.80
CA PRO A 401 -22.06 -0.93 22.09
C PRO A 401 -20.90 0.05 21.95
N VAL A 402 -21.10 1.20 21.29
CA VAL A 402 -20.11 2.27 21.16
C VAL A 402 -20.58 3.50 21.92
N GLN A 403 -19.82 3.91 22.94
CA GLN A 403 -20.12 5.11 23.73
C GLN A 403 -18.91 6.04 23.79
N LEU A 404 -19.19 7.34 23.83
CA LEU A 404 -18.21 8.38 24.18
C LEU A 404 -18.38 8.72 25.65
N LEU A 405 -17.38 8.37 26.46
CA LEU A 405 -17.29 8.77 27.85
C LEU A 405 -16.54 10.11 27.95
N PRO A 406 -16.95 11.01 28.85
CA PRO A 406 -16.20 12.23 29.14
C PRO A 406 -14.85 11.96 29.82
#